data_AF-A0A7Z9QFL3-F1
#
_entry.id   AF-A0A7Z9QFL3-F1
#
_cell.length_a   1.000
_cell.length_b   1.000
_cell.length_c   1.000
_cell.angle_alpha   90.00
_cell.angle_beta   90.00
_cell.angle_gamma   90.00
#
_symmetry.space_group_name_H-M   'P 1'
#
loop_
_entity.id
_entity.type
_entity.pdbx_description
1 polymer ?
#
loop_
_entity_poly.entity_id
_entity_poly.type
_entity_poly.pdbx_seq_one_letter_code
_entity_poly.pdbx_strand_id
1 'polypeptide(L)'
;MEVFSDFPRDSVQSISLFYKTDTVPRYQEIPFDPHKKRFSYRYDPRKYPANKITYFFTISLTNGKLYGTPVDSVGQLLPVTKYLWDPREYYKQRASFRN
;
A
#
# COMPACT_ATOMS: atom_id res chain seq x y z
N MET A 1 -2.70 0.33 -5.06
CA MET A 1 -1.95 -0.44 -4.04
C MET A 1 -2.66 -1.76 -3.86
N GLU A 2 -1.91 -2.85 -3.72
CA GLU A 2 -2.47 -4.20 -3.73
C GLU A 2 -1.65 -5.16 -2.88
N VAL A 3 -2.31 -6.11 -2.23
CA VAL A 3 -1.70 -7.22 -1.51
C VAL A 3 -2.53 -8.49 -1.70
N PHE A 4 -1.84 -9.64 -1.65
CA PHE A 4 -2.42 -10.97 -1.67
C PHE A 4 -2.08 -11.68 -0.36
N SER A 5 -2.94 -12.60 0.04
CA SER A 5 -2.78 -13.35 1.29
C SER A 5 -3.19 -14.80 1.07
N ASP A 6 -2.33 -15.70 1.53
CA ASP A 6 -2.55 -17.15 1.48
C ASP A 6 -3.08 -17.70 2.82
N PHE A 7 -3.38 -16.83 3.79
CA PHE A 7 -3.99 -17.26 5.05
C PHE A 7 -5.39 -17.85 4.79
N PRO A 8 -5.76 -18.95 5.48
CA PRO A 8 -7.11 -19.50 5.39
C PRO A 8 -8.15 -18.45 5.75
N ARG A 9 -9.19 -18.28 4.93
CA ARG A 9 -10.19 -17.21 5.09
C ARG A 9 -10.82 -17.17 6.48
N ASP A 10 -11.14 -18.34 7.03
CA ASP A 10 -11.78 -18.47 8.34
C ASP A 10 -10.83 -18.12 9.51
N SER A 11 -9.52 -18.06 9.23
CA SER A 11 -8.52 -17.62 10.20
C SER A 11 -8.27 -16.11 10.15
N VAL A 12 -8.73 -15.40 9.12
CA VAL A 12 -8.49 -13.96 8.95
C VAL A 12 -9.56 -13.17 9.68
N GLN A 13 -9.13 -12.32 10.62
CA GLN A 13 -10.02 -11.41 11.33
C GLN A 13 -10.13 -10.06 10.61
N SER A 14 -9.01 -9.47 10.19
CA SER A 14 -9.02 -8.22 9.41
C SER A 14 -7.79 -8.09 8.53
N ILE A 15 -7.94 -7.32 7.46
CA ILE A 15 -6.83 -6.92 6.58
C ILE A 15 -6.97 -5.41 6.35
N SER A 16 -5.88 -4.67 6.55
CA SER A 16 -5.89 -3.22 6.40
C SER A 16 -4.69 -2.73 5.59
N LEU A 17 -4.90 -1.67 4.83
CA LEU A 17 -3.85 -0.84 4.25
C LEU A 17 -3.63 0.36 5.18
N PHE A 18 -2.38 0.61 5.54
CA PHE A 18 -1.97 1.86 6.17
C PHE A 18 -1.19 2.68 5.16
N TYR A 19 -1.61 3.92 4.91
CA TYR A 19 -0.85 4.81 4.03
C TYR A 19 -0.76 6.24 4.60
N LYS A 20 0.31 6.94 4.23
CA LYS A 20 0.50 8.37 4.47
C LYS A 20 1.02 9.03 3.19
N THR A 21 0.92 10.35 3.12
CA THR A 21 1.46 11.15 2.01
C THR A 21 2.41 12.21 2.52
N ASP A 22 3.06 12.94 1.60
CA ASP A 22 3.83 14.13 1.94
C ASP A 22 2.95 15.28 2.47
N THR A 23 1.67 15.31 2.08
CA THR A 23 0.71 16.32 2.54
C THR A 23 -0.02 15.91 3.83
N VAL A 24 -0.15 14.61 4.09
CA VAL A 24 -0.76 14.04 5.30
C VAL A 24 0.22 13.03 5.92
N PRO A 25 1.09 13.46 6.85
CA PRO A 25 2.22 12.65 7.32
C PRO A 25 1.83 11.54 8.33
N ARG A 26 0.58 11.53 8.80
CA ARG A 26 0.05 10.48 9.68
C ARG A 26 -0.53 9.34 8.84
N TYR A 27 -0.24 8.10 9.25
CA TYR A 27 -0.85 6.93 8.62
C TYR A 27 -2.37 6.93 8.83
N GLN A 28 -3.09 6.76 7.73
CA GLN A 28 -4.52 6.52 7.67
C GLN A 28 -4.74 5.03 7.42
N GLU A 29 -5.73 4.45 8.09
CA GLU A 29 -6.13 3.06 7.91
C GLU A 29 -7.28 2.96 6.90
N ILE A 30 -7.15 2.01 5.97
CA ILE A 30 -8.21 1.59 5.06
C ILE A 30 -8.46 0.10 5.29
N PRO A 31 -9.56 -0.27 5.97
CA PRO A 31 -9.91 -1.67 6.15
C PRO A 31 -10.38 -2.26 4.82
N PHE A 32 -10.03 -3.52 4.59
CA PHE A 32 -10.58 -4.32 3.50
C PHE A 32 -11.62 -5.30 4.01
N ASP A 33 -12.51 -5.68 3.10
CA ASP A 33 -13.41 -6.82 3.30
C ASP A 33 -12.60 -8.13 3.26
N PRO A 34 -12.48 -8.87 4.38
CA PRO A 34 -11.65 -10.08 4.49
C PRO A 34 -12.17 -11.23 3.62
N HIS A 35 -13.41 -11.18 3.14
CA HIS A 35 -13.97 -12.22 2.28
C HIS A 35 -13.55 -12.08 0.81
N LYS A 36 -12.89 -10.98 0.42
CA LYS A 36 -12.39 -10.78 -0.95
C LYS A 36 -11.13 -11.61 -1.21
N LYS A 37 -10.92 -11.97 -2.49
CA LYS A 37 -9.69 -12.64 -2.95
C LYS A 37 -8.56 -11.65 -3.24
N ARG A 38 -8.89 -10.37 -3.36
CA ARG A 38 -8.02 -9.31 -3.84
C ARG A 38 -8.25 -8.06 -3.00
N PHE A 39 -7.20 -7.61 -2.31
CA PHE A 39 -7.24 -6.43 -1.45
C PHE A 39 -6.53 -5.30 -2.18
N SER A 40 -7.33 -4.42 -2.79
CA SER A 40 -6.80 -3.35 -3.63
C SER A 40 -7.44 -2.02 -3.27
N TYR A 41 -6.60 -0.98 -3.23
CA TYR A 41 -7.01 0.40 -3.02
C TYR A 41 -6.44 1.28 -4.12
N ARG A 42 -7.30 2.08 -4.75
CA ARG A 42 -6.94 3.04 -5.79
C ARG A 42 -6.92 4.44 -5.19
N TYR A 43 -5.73 5.01 -5.05
CA TYR A 43 -5.56 6.39 -4.64
C TYR A 43 -5.91 7.34 -5.80
N ASP A 44 -6.65 8.41 -5.51
CA ASP A 44 -6.97 9.46 -6.47
C ASP A 44 -6.19 10.75 -6.14
N PRO A 45 -5.10 11.03 -6.88
CA PRO A 45 -4.29 12.22 -6.64
C PRO A 45 -5.01 13.53 -7.02
N ARG A 46 -6.13 13.46 -7.77
CA ARG A 46 -6.93 14.66 -8.11
C ARG A 46 -7.78 15.09 -6.92
N LYS A 47 -8.30 14.11 -6.17
CA LYS A 47 -9.10 14.36 -4.97
C LYS A 47 -8.22 14.67 -3.75
N TYR A 48 -7.09 13.99 -3.65
CA TYR A 48 -6.11 14.18 -2.58
C TYR A 48 -4.72 14.42 -3.19
N PRO A 49 -4.33 15.69 -3.40
CA PRO A 49 -3.03 15.99 -3.97
C PRO A 49 -1.86 15.57 -3.06
N ALA A 50 -0.88 14.90 -3.65
CA ALA A 50 0.35 14.45 -3.01
C ALA A 50 1.41 14.12 -4.07
N ASN A 51 2.70 14.28 -3.74
CA ASN A 51 3.81 13.88 -4.62
C ASN A 51 4.31 12.48 -4.31
N LYS A 52 4.07 11.98 -3.10
CA LYS A 52 4.45 10.62 -2.70
C LYS A 52 3.44 10.00 -1.75
N ILE A 53 3.33 8.68 -1.84
CA ILE A 53 2.56 7.85 -0.93
C ILE A 53 3.47 6.77 -0.34
N THR A 54 3.45 6.64 0.98
CA THR A 54 4.15 5.58 1.72
C THR A 54 3.11 4.69 2.36
N TYR A 55 3.22 3.37 2.17
CA TYR A 55 2.20 2.44 2.62
C TYR A 55 2.74 1.06 3.01
N PHE A 56 1.98 0.36 3.85
CA PHE A 56 2.17 -1.04 4.19
C PHE A 56 0.81 -1.69 4.46
N PHE A 57 0.77 -3.02 4.55
CA PHE A 57 -0.44 -3.77 4.86
C PHE A 57 -0.28 -4.52 6.16
N THR A 58 -1.40 -4.77 6.84
CA THR A 58 -1.47 -5.67 7.97
C THR A 58 -2.55 -6.73 7.77
N ILE A 59 -2.37 -7.87 8.42
CA ILE A 59 -3.39 -8.88 8.59
C ILE A 59 -3.43 -9.34 10.04
N SER A 60 -4.61 -9.30 10.64
CA SER A 60 -4.87 -9.87 11.95
C SER A 60 -5.60 -11.21 11.77
N LEU A 61 -5.20 -12.20 12.57
CA LEU A 61 -5.82 -13.51 12.59
C LEU A 61 -6.73 -13.65 13.82
N THR A 62 -7.71 -14.54 13.73
CA THR A 62 -8.67 -14.82 14.82
C THR A 62 -8.00 -15.34 16.09
N ASN A 63 -6.77 -15.86 16.00
CA ASN A 63 -5.96 -16.28 17.15
C ASN A 63 -5.12 -15.13 17.77
N GLY A 64 -5.35 -13.89 17.36
CA GLY A 64 -4.68 -12.69 17.87
C GLY A 64 -3.31 -12.39 17.25
N LYS A 65 -2.82 -13.23 16.32
CA LYS A 65 -1.55 -12.94 15.62
C LYS A 65 -1.74 -11.80 14.62
N LEU A 66 -0.77 -10.89 14.58
CA LEU A 66 -0.73 -9.75 13.69
C LEU A 66 0.53 -9.82 12.82
N TYR A 67 0.37 -9.66 11.51
CA TYR A 67 1.46 -9.64 10.55
C TYR A 67 1.42 -8.34 9.75
N GLY A 68 2.60 -7.86 9.36
CA GLY A 68 2.78 -6.69 8.50
C GLY A 68 3.58 -7.04 7.24
N THR A 69 3.34 -6.32 6.15
CA THR A 69 4.09 -6.50 4.90
C THR A 69 4.21 -5.18 4.12
N PRO A 70 5.35 -4.91 3.44
CA PRO A 70 6.57 -5.74 3.38
C PRO A 70 7.37 -5.71 4.68
N VAL A 71 8.25 -6.69 4.83
CA VAL A 71 9.31 -6.69 5.85
C VAL A 71 10.68 -6.76 5.18
N ASP A 72 11.71 -6.29 5.86
CA ASP A 72 13.11 -6.44 5.45
C ASP A 72 13.67 -7.84 5.77
N SER A 73 14.97 -8.04 5.54
CA SER A 73 15.65 -9.33 5.77
C SER A 73 15.70 -9.77 7.23
N VAL A 74 15.46 -8.87 8.18
CA VAL A 74 15.42 -9.15 9.62
C VAL A 74 14.00 -9.14 10.17
N GLY A 75 12.99 -9.05 9.29
CA GLY A 75 11.58 -9.10 9.65
C GLY A 75 11.00 -7.78 10.19
N GLN A 76 11.72 -6.66 10.07
CA GLN A 76 11.17 -5.35 10.41
C GLN A 76 10.30 -4.82 9.28
N LEU A 77 9.20 -4.16 9.65
CA LEU A 77 8.28 -3.56 8.69
C LEU A 77 9.01 -2.56 7.79
N LEU A 78 8.92 -2.75 6.47
CA LEU A 78 9.55 -1.92 5.46
C LEU A 78 8.48 -1.33 4.51
N PRO A 79 7.86 -0.20 4.88
CA PRO A 79 6.83 0.42 4.06
C PRO A 79 7.31 0.79 2.65
N VAL A 80 6.45 0.58 1.66
CA VAL A 80 6.72 0.93 0.26
C VAL A 80 6.47 2.42 0.07
N THR A 81 7.44 3.13 -0.52
CA THR A 81 7.24 4.52 -0.97
C THR A 81 7.12 4.56 -2.49
N LYS A 82 6.04 5.18 -3.00
CA LYS A 82 5.82 5.44 -4.42
C LYS A 82 5.69 6.94 -4.66
N TYR A 83 6.33 7.40 -5.72
CA TYR A 83 6.16 8.77 -6.20
C TYR A 83 5.03 8.84 -7.22
N LEU A 84 4.21 9.88 -7.11
CA LEU A 84 3.01 10.12 -7.92
C LEU A 84 3.33 11.11 -9.05
N TRP A 85 4.31 10.76 -9.88
CA TRP A 85 4.73 11.64 -10.98
C TRP A 85 3.62 11.80 -12.03
N ASP A 86 3.55 12.97 -12.64
CA ASP A 86 2.70 13.17 -13.81
C ASP A 86 3.14 12.20 -14.92
N PRO A 87 2.25 11.32 -15.43
CA PRO A 87 2.59 10.41 -16.52
C PRO A 87 3.19 11.12 -17.75
N ARG A 88 2.74 12.34 -18.06
CA ARG A 88 3.24 13.13 -19.19
C ARG A 88 4.72 13.47 -18.99
N GLU A 89 5.09 13.93 -17.80
CA GLU A 89 6.47 14.28 -17.47
C GLU A 89 7.35 13.03 -17.40
N TYR A 90 6.83 11.92 -16.86
CA TYR A 90 7.53 10.63 -16.84
C TYR A 90 7.91 10.15 -18.26
N TYR A 91 6.98 10.21 -19.22
CA TYR A 91 7.26 9.78 -20.60
C TYR A 91 8.15 10.77 -21.37
N LYS A 92 8.03 12.08 -21.13
CA LYS A 92 8.94 13.08 -21.72
C LYS A 92 10.39 12.81 -21.31
N GLN A 93 10.64 12.63 -20.01
CA GLN A 93 11.99 12.33 -19.50
C GLN A 93 12.54 11.03 -20.09
N ARG A 94 11.71 9.99 -20.18
CA ARG A 94 12.15 8.70 -20.74
C ARG A 94 12.44 8.76 -22.24
N ALA A 95 11.72 9.60 -22.98
CA ALA A 95 11.99 9.85 -24.39
C ALA A 95 13.30 10.63 -24.58
N SER A 96 13.60 11.61 -23.72
CA SER A 96 14.86 12.38 -23.80
C SER A 96 16.11 11.56 -23.50
N PHE A 97 16.02 10.52 -22.66
CA PHE A 97 17.16 9.61 -22.40
C PHE A 97 17.47 8.65 -23.55
N ARG A 98 16.68 8.67 -24.62
CA ARG A 98 16.81 7.76 -25.76
C ARG A 98 17.45 8.41 -27.00
N ASN A 99 17.80 9.70 -26.92
CA ASN A 99 18.43 10.49 -27.96
C ASN A 99 19.87 10.84 -27.60
#